data_AF-A0A7J4E597-F1
#
_entry.id   AF-A0A7J4E597-F1
#
_cell.length_a   1.000
_cell.length_b   1.000
_cell.length_c   1.000
_cell.angle_alpha   90.00
_cell.angle_beta   90.00
_cell.angle_gamma   90.00
#
_symmetry.space_group_name_H-M   'P 1'
#
loop_
_entity.id
_entity.type
_entity.pdbx_description
1 polymer ?
#
loop_
_entity_poly.entity_id
_entity_poly.type
_entity_poly.pdbx_seq_one_letter_code
_entity_poly.pdbx_strand_id
1 'polypeptide(L)'
;MGTKVLSFWGKGGVGKTTCSASYASYLAKEGFNTLLVTSDPTPSLSDIMDVRIGAEKRKIGGLSLTAIELDEESVKRMWKEKFGEEVYKVVSSFLPVDRSIIDYVAGAPGIPDEFMLSYILDLHDGERYDYIVWDTAPAGGTLRLLRIEEQFYRHLGDAAKLYLSVKTVIERIRRGERGPLEIIEAWRGLALKVLNLLSSKDFIAYIVTIPEWLGVAQTERIINELKEFNIKIGSIIVNQVLRG
;
A
#
# COMPACT_ATOMS: atom_id res chain seq x y z
N MET A 1 -4.59 18.86 -12.82
CA MET A 1 -5.31 17.60 -12.54
C MET A 1 -4.65 16.97 -11.33
N GLY A 2 -5.39 16.28 -10.46
CA GLY A 2 -4.78 15.50 -9.37
C GLY A 2 -4.06 14.27 -9.93
N THR A 3 -3.08 13.75 -9.18
CA THR A 3 -2.37 12.50 -9.47
C THR A 3 -3.38 11.35 -9.62
N LYS A 4 -3.14 10.39 -10.52
CA LYS A 4 -3.96 9.17 -10.63
C LYS A 4 -3.17 7.95 -10.25
N VAL A 5 -3.74 7.08 -9.40
CA VAL A 5 -3.16 5.80 -9.02
C VAL A 5 -3.75 4.69 -9.87
N LEU A 6 -2.90 4.01 -10.63
CA LEU A 6 -3.24 2.89 -11.51
C LEU A 6 -2.59 1.63 -10.93
N SER A 7 -3.38 0.82 -10.24
CA SER A 7 -2.87 -0.36 -9.52
C SER A 7 -3.07 -1.64 -10.34
N PHE A 8 -2.11 -2.56 -10.26
CA PHE A 8 -2.11 -3.83 -11.00
C PHE A 8 -2.20 -5.01 -10.04
N TRP A 9 -3.29 -5.77 -10.15
CA TRP A 9 -3.67 -6.86 -9.24
C TRP A 9 -3.69 -8.19 -9.98
N GLY A 10 -3.41 -9.30 -9.29
CA GLY A 10 -3.46 -10.62 -9.90
C GLY A 10 -2.67 -11.65 -9.11
N LYS A 11 -2.83 -12.92 -9.43
CA LYS A 11 -2.06 -13.99 -8.78
C LYS A 11 -0.55 -13.85 -9.08
N GLY A 12 0.30 -14.49 -8.28
CA GLY A 12 1.72 -14.65 -8.62
C GLY A 12 1.88 -15.37 -9.97
N GLY A 13 2.86 -14.93 -10.76
CA GLY A 13 3.21 -15.56 -12.05
C GLY A 13 2.39 -15.13 -13.27
N VAL A 14 1.37 -14.28 -13.12
CA VAL A 14 0.52 -13.83 -14.26
C VAL A 14 1.14 -12.70 -15.09
N GLY A 15 2.29 -12.15 -14.68
CA GLY A 15 3.01 -11.08 -15.37
C GLY A 15 2.60 -9.65 -14.99
N LYS A 16 2.15 -9.41 -13.75
CA LYS A 16 1.75 -8.08 -13.25
C LYS A 16 2.84 -7.03 -13.45
N THR A 17 4.06 -7.31 -13.01
CA THR A 17 5.21 -6.41 -13.08
C THR A 17 5.55 -6.03 -14.52
N THR A 18 5.45 -6.97 -15.46
CA THR A 18 5.63 -6.68 -16.89
C THR A 18 4.52 -5.77 -17.41
N CYS A 19 3.26 -6.06 -17.08
CA CYS A 19 2.12 -5.24 -17.51
C CYS A 19 2.18 -3.82 -16.94
N SER A 20 2.49 -3.68 -15.65
CA SER A 20 2.60 -2.38 -14.98
C SER A 20 3.79 -1.58 -15.50
N ALA A 21 4.96 -2.20 -15.68
CA ALA A 21 6.14 -1.55 -16.28
C ALA A 21 5.89 -1.10 -17.73
N SER A 22 5.23 -1.94 -18.53
CA SER A 22 4.85 -1.60 -19.90
C SER A 22 3.90 -0.41 -19.94
N TYR A 23 2.91 -0.37 -19.04
CA TYR A 23 1.92 0.70 -19.01
C TYR A 23 2.51 2.01 -18.48
N ALA A 24 3.35 1.95 -17.44
CA ALA A 24 4.09 3.11 -16.94
C ALA A 24 5.00 3.72 -18.03
N SER A 25 5.69 2.86 -18.78
CA SER A 25 6.53 3.27 -19.92
C SER A 25 5.72 3.92 -21.03
N TYR A 26 4.53 3.40 -21.33
CA TYR A 26 3.60 4.01 -22.29
C TYR A 26 3.18 5.41 -21.84
N LEU A 27 2.71 5.58 -20.61
CA LEU A 27 2.31 6.89 -20.07
C LEU A 27 3.46 7.90 -20.13
N ALA A 28 4.67 7.47 -19.78
CA ALA A 28 5.85 8.32 -19.85
C ALA A 28 6.24 8.72 -21.28
N LYS A 29 6.00 7.85 -22.28
CA LYS A 29 6.20 8.17 -23.70
C LYS A 29 5.18 9.17 -24.22
N GLU A 30 3.95 9.12 -23.71
CA GLU A 30 2.90 10.11 -24.00
C GLU A 30 3.14 11.46 -23.31
N GLY A 31 4.26 11.62 -22.60
CA GLY A 31 4.68 12.87 -21.98
C GLY A 31 4.19 13.06 -20.54
N PHE A 32 3.47 12.09 -19.97
CA PHE A 32 3.02 12.17 -18.58
C PHE A 32 4.15 11.87 -17.61
N ASN A 33 4.28 12.69 -16.57
CA ASN A 33 5.24 12.44 -15.51
C ASN A 33 4.75 11.27 -14.64
N THR A 34 5.43 10.13 -14.76
CA THR A 34 4.94 8.85 -14.24
C THR A 34 5.88 8.29 -13.17
N LEU A 35 5.31 7.78 -12.08
CA LEU A 35 6.01 7.00 -11.06
C LEU A 35 5.56 5.54 -11.15
N LEU A 36 6.49 4.61 -11.25
CA LEU A 36 6.26 3.18 -11.10
C LEU A 36 6.74 2.73 -9.72
N VAL A 37 5.86 2.10 -8.95
CA VAL A 37 6.18 1.53 -7.64
C VAL A 37 5.84 0.05 -7.70
N THR A 38 6.79 -0.82 -7.35
CA THR A 38 6.48 -2.23 -7.06
C THR A 38 6.65 -2.52 -5.58
N SER A 39 5.67 -3.25 -5.05
CA SER A 39 5.69 -3.83 -3.71
C SER A 39 5.66 -5.36 -3.77
N ASP A 40 6.05 -5.96 -4.90
CA ASP A 40 6.23 -7.41 -4.98
C ASP A 40 7.51 -7.78 -4.20
N PRO A 41 7.42 -8.67 -3.19
CA PRO A 41 8.58 -9.04 -2.37
C PRO A 41 9.66 -9.79 -3.16
N THR A 42 9.38 -10.20 -4.41
CA THR A 42 10.36 -10.80 -5.32
C THR A 42 10.77 -9.76 -6.38
N PRO A 43 11.91 -9.08 -6.20
CA PRO A 43 12.39 -8.09 -7.15
C PRO A 43 12.54 -8.67 -8.56
N SER A 44 12.05 -7.93 -9.54
CA SER A 44 12.12 -8.29 -10.96
C SER A 44 12.02 -7.07 -11.88
N LEU A 45 11.70 -5.89 -11.33
CA LEU A 45 11.57 -4.67 -12.10
C LEU A 45 12.92 -4.24 -12.67
N SER A 46 14.00 -4.41 -11.90
CA SER A 46 15.36 -4.13 -12.37
C SER A 46 15.72 -4.92 -13.63
N ASP A 47 15.33 -6.21 -13.70
CA ASP A 47 15.57 -7.07 -14.86
C ASP A 47 14.67 -6.68 -16.04
N ILE A 48 13.39 -6.36 -15.78
CA ILE A 48 12.44 -5.95 -16.82
C ILE A 48 12.85 -4.63 -17.49
N MET A 49 13.40 -3.70 -16.70
CA MET A 49 13.75 -2.36 -17.16
C MET A 49 15.22 -2.24 -17.60
N ASP A 50 16.03 -3.30 -17.43
CA ASP A 50 17.47 -3.31 -17.68
C ASP A 50 18.22 -2.15 -16.97
N VAL A 51 17.77 -1.81 -15.76
CA VAL A 51 18.31 -0.72 -14.94
C VAL A 51 18.20 -1.13 -13.48
N ARG A 52 19.27 -0.95 -12.69
CA ARG A 52 19.22 -1.18 -11.25
C ARG A 52 18.26 -0.20 -10.57
N ILE A 53 17.17 -0.72 -10.01
CA ILE A 53 16.15 0.01 -9.25
C ILE A 53 16.15 -0.54 -7.82
N GLY A 54 15.81 0.31 -6.84
CA GLY A 54 15.69 -0.11 -5.44
C GLY A 54 14.70 0.79 -4.72
N ALA A 55 14.80 0.85 -3.40
CA ALA A 55 13.87 1.60 -2.56
C ALA A 55 13.94 3.13 -2.74
N GLU A 56 14.99 3.63 -3.40
CA GLU A 56 15.12 5.05 -3.75
C GLU A 56 14.58 5.36 -5.15
N LYS A 57 14.04 6.57 -5.32
CA LYS A 57 13.54 7.07 -6.60
C LYS A 57 14.63 7.05 -7.67
N ARG A 58 14.45 6.20 -8.68
CA ARG A 58 15.36 6.09 -9.84
C ARG A 58 14.71 6.62 -11.10
N LYS A 59 15.31 7.61 -11.75
CA LYS A 59 14.88 8.03 -13.09
C LYS A 59 15.26 6.98 -14.13
N ILE A 60 14.32 6.64 -15.00
CA ILE A 60 14.55 5.77 -16.15
C ILE A 60 14.96 6.64 -17.34
N GLY A 61 16.12 6.35 -17.92
CA GLY A 61 16.70 7.18 -18.99
C GLY A 61 15.78 7.26 -20.22
N GLY A 62 15.70 8.44 -20.83
CA GLY A 62 14.96 8.66 -22.07
C GLY A 62 13.43 8.73 -21.93
N LEU A 63 12.88 8.67 -20.71
CA LEU A 63 11.45 8.74 -20.43
C LEU A 63 11.14 9.68 -19.26
N SER A 64 9.91 10.22 -19.21
CA SER A 64 9.38 10.90 -18.02
C SER A 64 8.91 9.89 -16.96
N LEU A 65 9.79 8.94 -16.61
CA LEU A 65 9.49 7.80 -15.74
C LEU A 65 10.47 7.76 -14.56
N THR A 66 9.93 7.69 -13.35
CA THR A 66 10.66 7.34 -12.13
C THR A 66 10.20 5.97 -11.65
N ALA A 67 11.10 5.15 -11.11
CA ALA A 67 10.77 3.83 -10.57
C ALA A 67 11.27 3.68 -9.13
N ILE A 68 10.54 2.88 -8.35
CA ILE A 68 10.89 2.42 -7.00
C ILE A 68 10.56 0.91 -6.93
N GLU A 69 11.50 0.13 -6.40
CA GLU A 69 11.33 -1.30 -6.13
C GLU A 69 11.51 -1.56 -4.63
N LEU A 70 10.42 -1.93 -3.96
CA LEU A 70 10.39 -2.14 -2.52
C LEU A 70 10.35 -3.64 -2.21
N ASP A 71 11.45 -4.14 -1.67
CA ASP A 71 11.49 -5.45 -1.04
C ASP A 71 10.90 -5.40 0.39
N GLU A 72 10.66 -6.57 0.97
CA GLU A 72 10.05 -6.71 2.29
C GLU A 72 10.84 -5.96 3.38
N GLU A 73 12.17 -6.02 3.32
CA GLU A 73 13.04 -5.37 4.30
C GLU A 73 13.02 -3.85 4.18
N SER A 74 12.91 -3.31 2.95
CA SER A 74 12.75 -1.88 2.73
C SER A 74 11.40 -1.39 3.24
N VAL A 75 10.32 -2.14 3.00
CA VAL A 75 8.98 -1.81 3.54
C VAL A 75 9.03 -1.78 5.07
N LYS A 76 9.58 -2.81 5.72
CA LYS A 76 9.72 -2.86 7.19
C LYS A 76 10.56 -1.69 7.72
N ARG A 77 11.70 -1.39 7.09
CA ARG A 77 12.57 -0.29 7.49
C ARG A 77 11.82 1.05 7.43
N MET A 78 11.16 1.32 6.31
CA MET A 78 10.39 2.56 6.11
C MET A 78 9.21 2.67 7.07
N TRP A 79 8.54 1.55 7.39
CA TRP A 79 7.50 1.53 8.42
C TRP A 79 8.07 1.90 9.80
N LYS A 80 9.22 1.33 10.20
CA LYS A 80 9.86 1.65 11.49
C LYS A 80 10.28 3.11 11.56
N GLU A 81 10.81 3.66 10.47
CA GLU A 81 11.18 5.07 10.38
C GLU A 81 9.97 6.00 10.53
N LYS A 82 8.82 5.64 9.94
CA LYS A 82 7.59 6.45 9.98
C LYS A 82 6.81 6.33 11.28
N PHE A 83 6.63 5.11 11.79
CA PHE A 83 5.67 4.81 12.86
C PHE A 83 6.31 4.23 14.14
N GLY A 84 7.60 3.85 14.11
CA GLY A 84 8.22 3.11 15.22
C GLY A 84 8.20 3.84 16.55
N GLU A 85 8.60 5.12 16.58
CA GLU A 85 8.59 5.92 17.82
C GLU A 85 7.15 6.20 18.31
N GLU A 86 6.20 6.37 17.40
CA GLU A 86 4.78 6.55 17.73
C GLU A 86 4.20 5.28 18.38
N VAL A 87 4.49 4.11 17.81
CA VAL A 87 4.14 2.80 18.37
C VAL A 87 4.75 2.61 19.75
N TYR A 88 6.05 2.88 19.90
CA TYR A 88 6.71 2.77 21.20
C TYR A 88 6.06 3.70 22.24
N LYS A 89 5.79 4.96 21.89
CA LYS A 89 5.14 5.93 22.77
C LYS A 89 3.72 5.52 23.17
N VAL A 90 2.94 4.97 22.23
CA VAL A 90 1.60 4.47 22.52
C VAL A 90 1.68 3.27 23.46
N VAL A 91 2.44 2.22 23.12
CA VAL A 91 2.47 0.99 23.92
C VAL A 91 3.08 1.20 25.32
N SER A 92 4.18 1.94 25.41
CA SER A 92 4.84 2.26 26.69
C SER A 92 3.98 3.10 27.64
N SER A 93 2.92 3.75 27.14
CA SER A 93 2.03 4.55 27.98
C SER A 93 1.11 3.73 28.89
N PHE A 94 0.87 2.45 28.55
CA PHE A 94 0.00 1.55 29.31
C PHE A 94 0.65 0.21 29.73
N LEU A 95 1.77 -0.19 29.11
CA LEU A 95 2.55 -1.36 29.51
C LEU A 95 4.04 -1.06 29.57
N PRO A 96 4.79 -1.59 30.56
CA PRO A 96 6.24 -1.50 30.58
C PRO A 96 6.82 -2.38 29.46
N VAL A 97 7.30 -1.76 28.39
CA VAL A 97 7.94 -2.42 27.25
C VAL A 97 9.23 -1.70 26.87
N ASP A 98 10.18 -2.43 26.30
CA ASP A 98 11.36 -1.85 25.66
C ASP A 98 11.12 -1.62 24.15
N ARG A 99 12.15 -1.14 23.43
CA ARG A 99 12.05 -0.81 22.00
C ARG A 99 11.87 -2.01 21.07
N SER A 100 12.04 -3.24 21.54
CA SER A 100 11.81 -4.46 20.75
C SER A 100 10.36 -4.61 20.30
N ILE A 101 9.42 -3.89 20.92
CA ILE A 101 8.03 -3.80 20.46
C ILE A 101 7.92 -3.24 19.04
N ILE A 102 8.85 -2.38 18.62
CA ILE A 102 8.87 -1.80 17.27
C ILE A 102 9.10 -2.91 16.24
N ASP A 103 10.08 -3.78 16.48
CA ASP A 103 10.40 -4.91 15.61
C ASP A 103 9.27 -5.93 15.58
N TYR A 104 8.66 -6.20 16.74
CA TYR A 104 7.52 -7.11 16.86
C TYR A 104 6.32 -6.64 16.01
N VAL A 105 5.96 -5.35 16.12
CA VAL A 105 4.85 -4.78 15.35
C VAL A 105 5.20 -4.68 13.87
N ALA A 106 6.41 -4.25 13.51
CA ALA A 106 6.84 -4.16 12.10
C ALA A 106 6.78 -5.51 11.37
N GLY A 107 7.02 -6.61 12.09
CA GLY A 107 6.95 -7.97 11.55
C GLY A 107 5.54 -8.58 11.58
N ALA A 108 4.54 -7.89 12.11
CA ALA A 108 3.20 -8.45 12.24
C ALA A 108 2.53 -8.62 10.86
N PRO A 109 1.84 -9.76 10.61
CA PRO A 109 1.14 -10.00 9.36
C PRO A 109 0.14 -8.88 9.03
N GLY A 110 0.27 -8.29 7.84
CA GLY A 110 -0.59 -7.21 7.36
C GLY A 110 -0.08 -5.80 7.63
N ILE A 111 0.95 -5.61 8.48
CA ILE A 111 1.57 -4.29 8.67
C ILE A 111 2.32 -3.80 7.42
N PRO A 112 3.12 -4.63 6.72
CA PRO A 112 3.72 -4.22 5.45
C PRO A 112 2.68 -3.83 4.39
N ASP A 113 1.57 -4.57 4.37
CA ASP A 113 0.43 -4.37 3.47
C ASP A 113 -0.27 -3.02 3.72
N GLU A 114 -0.66 -2.74 4.97
CA GLU A 114 -1.21 -1.45 5.42
C GLU A 114 -0.25 -0.29 5.14
N PHE A 115 1.03 -0.49 5.46
CA PHE A 115 2.05 0.53 5.21
C PHE A 115 2.10 0.93 3.74
N MET A 116 2.07 -0.04 2.83
CA MET A 116 2.12 0.21 1.40
C MET A 116 0.96 1.08 0.92
N LEU A 117 -0.24 0.91 1.48
CA LEU A 117 -1.37 1.78 1.17
C LEU A 117 -1.12 3.21 1.65
N SER A 118 -0.64 3.37 2.89
CA SER A 118 -0.28 4.69 3.43
C SER A 118 0.84 5.36 2.62
N TYR A 119 1.79 4.57 2.13
CA TYR A 119 2.91 5.05 1.32
C TYR A 119 2.47 5.51 -0.06
N ILE A 120 1.54 4.78 -0.70
CA ILE A 120 0.94 5.21 -1.96
C ILE A 120 0.13 6.51 -1.78
N LEU A 121 -0.58 6.66 -0.66
CA LEU A 121 -1.25 7.91 -0.30
C LEU A 121 -0.25 9.07 -0.16
N ASP A 122 0.86 8.87 0.57
CA ASP A 122 1.90 9.90 0.70
C ASP A 122 2.50 10.30 -0.65
N LEU A 123 2.73 9.33 -1.55
CA LEU A 123 3.23 9.58 -2.89
C LEU A 123 2.22 10.35 -3.76
N HIS A 124 0.93 10.06 -3.58
CA HIS A 124 -0.17 10.70 -4.30
C HIS A 124 -0.40 12.15 -3.84
N ASP A 125 -0.38 12.38 -2.53
CA ASP A 125 -0.60 13.69 -1.90
C ASP A 125 0.64 14.60 -1.98
N GLY A 126 1.81 14.00 -2.16
CA GLY A 126 3.01 14.72 -2.55
C GLY A 126 2.89 15.33 -3.95
N GLU A 127 3.76 16.27 -4.26
CA GLU A 127 3.78 16.89 -5.58
C GLU A 127 4.76 16.14 -6.49
N ARG A 128 4.40 15.98 -7.78
CA ARG A 128 5.28 15.68 -8.96
C ARG A 128 4.94 14.43 -9.78
N TYR A 129 3.70 13.92 -9.86
CA TYR A 129 3.35 12.91 -10.87
C TYR A 129 1.93 13.09 -11.41
N ASP A 130 1.73 12.88 -12.71
CA ASP A 130 0.40 12.76 -13.31
C ASP A 130 -0.19 11.37 -12.99
N TYR A 131 0.66 10.35 -13.02
CA TYR A 131 0.29 8.96 -12.77
C TYR A 131 1.27 8.26 -11.82
N ILE A 132 0.71 7.53 -10.86
CA ILE A 132 1.42 6.51 -10.08
C ILE A 132 0.90 5.16 -10.55
N VAL A 133 1.77 4.38 -11.18
CA VAL A 133 1.52 2.98 -11.52
C VAL A 133 2.03 2.12 -10.38
N TRP A 134 1.13 1.39 -9.73
CA TRP A 134 1.46 0.53 -8.59
C TRP A 134 1.33 -0.95 -8.96
N ASP A 135 2.45 -1.66 -8.99
CA ASP A 135 2.51 -3.12 -9.07
C ASP A 135 2.36 -3.72 -7.67
N THR A 136 1.20 -4.33 -7.42
CA THR A 136 0.87 -4.87 -6.10
C THR A 136 1.52 -6.24 -5.88
N ALA A 137 1.72 -6.63 -4.62
CA ALA A 137 2.13 -7.98 -4.27
C ALA A 137 1.11 -9.04 -4.77
N PRO A 138 1.51 -10.30 -5.03
CA PRO A 138 0.63 -11.37 -5.50
C PRO A 138 -0.68 -11.54 -4.70
N ALA A 139 -1.82 -11.56 -5.42
CA ALA A 139 -3.19 -11.67 -4.91
C ALA A 139 -3.55 -12.93 -4.12
N GLY A 140 -2.61 -13.86 -3.89
CA GLY A 140 -2.85 -15.03 -3.04
C GLY A 140 -3.18 -14.67 -1.59
N GLY A 141 -2.77 -13.47 -1.14
CA GLY A 141 -3.13 -12.87 0.14
C GLY A 141 -3.77 -11.49 0.03
N THR A 142 -3.90 -10.87 -1.15
CA THR A 142 -4.29 -9.44 -1.26
C THR A 142 -5.79 -9.18 -1.04
N LEU A 143 -6.62 -10.24 -1.00
CA LEU A 143 -7.98 -10.18 -0.42
C LEU A 143 -7.96 -9.71 1.06
N ARG A 144 -6.81 -9.91 1.71
CA ARG A 144 -6.53 -9.48 3.07
C ARG A 144 -6.22 -7.99 3.15
N LEU A 145 -5.66 -7.35 2.12
CA LEU A 145 -5.12 -5.98 2.20
C LEU A 145 -6.21 -4.94 2.50
N LEU A 146 -7.28 -4.92 1.69
CA LEU A 146 -8.37 -3.97 1.87
C LEU A 146 -9.14 -4.22 3.18
N ARG A 147 -9.32 -5.50 3.52
CA ARG A 147 -9.91 -5.92 4.79
C ARG A 147 -9.02 -5.55 5.99
N ILE A 148 -7.69 -5.63 5.85
CA ILE A 148 -6.72 -5.19 6.86
C ILE A 148 -6.91 -3.71 7.11
N GLU A 149 -7.01 -2.88 6.06
CA GLU A 149 -7.19 -1.43 6.21
C GLU A 149 -8.47 -1.09 6.97
N GLU A 150 -9.60 -1.70 6.59
CA GLU A 150 -10.88 -1.48 7.28
C GLU A 150 -10.84 -1.97 8.75
N GLN A 151 -10.24 -3.14 8.99
CA GLN A 151 -10.06 -3.69 10.33
C GLN A 151 -9.12 -2.82 11.17
N PHE A 152 -8.05 -2.29 10.57
CA PHE A 152 -7.09 -1.43 11.21
C PHE A 152 -7.76 -0.13 11.67
N TYR A 153 -8.53 0.54 10.79
CA TYR A 153 -9.35 1.69 11.16
C TYR A 153 -10.28 1.40 12.34
N ARG A 154 -10.98 0.27 12.31
CA ARG A 154 -11.92 -0.15 13.37
C ARG A 154 -11.18 -0.40 14.69
N HIS A 155 -10.08 -1.16 14.66
CA HIS A 155 -9.27 -1.47 15.83
C HIS A 155 -8.64 -0.22 16.45
N LEU A 156 -8.24 0.77 15.65
CA LEU A 156 -7.76 2.05 16.18
C LEU A 156 -8.86 2.81 16.93
N GLY A 157 -10.09 2.78 16.42
CA GLY A 157 -11.25 3.33 17.13
C GLY A 157 -11.51 2.64 18.47
N ASP A 158 -11.39 1.32 18.53
CA ASP A 158 -11.55 0.57 19.77
C ASP A 158 -10.37 0.75 20.74
N ALA A 159 -9.15 0.88 20.21
CA ALA A 159 -7.96 1.22 20.99
C ALA A 159 -8.09 2.61 21.63
N ALA A 160 -8.62 3.60 20.91
CA ALA A 160 -8.88 4.94 21.45
C ALA A 160 -9.90 4.89 22.62
N LYS A 161 -10.99 4.13 22.46
CA LYS A 161 -11.98 3.93 23.54
C LYS A 161 -11.37 3.21 24.75
N LEU A 162 -10.59 2.16 24.51
CA LEU A 162 -9.91 1.42 25.56
C LEU A 162 -8.94 2.32 26.32
N TYR A 163 -8.12 3.10 25.60
CA TYR A 163 -7.19 4.06 26.18
C TYR A 163 -7.91 5.06 27.09
N LEU A 164 -9.04 5.61 26.65
CA LEU A 164 -9.87 6.51 27.45
C LEU A 164 -10.52 5.85 28.67
N SER A 165 -10.75 4.54 28.66
CA SER A 165 -11.36 3.81 29.78
C SER A 165 -10.39 3.56 30.95
N VAL A 166 -9.08 3.71 30.73
CA VAL A 166 -8.06 3.52 31.76
C VAL A 166 -8.03 4.72 32.72
N LYS A 167 -8.35 4.48 34.00
CA LYS A 167 -8.46 5.54 35.03
C LYS A 167 -7.22 6.46 35.12
N THR A 168 -6.03 5.88 35.06
CA THR A 168 -4.75 6.62 35.12
C THR A 168 -4.56 7.54 33.91
N VAL A 169 -5.07 7.16 32.74
CA VAL A 169 -5.03 7.98 31.53
C VAL A 169 -5.97 9.17 31.66
N ILE A 170 -7.19 8.98 32.16
CA ILE A 170 -8.14 10.07 32.40
C ILE A 170 -7.54 11.12 33.34
N GLU A 171 -6.86 10.67 34.40
CA GLU A 171 -6.18 11.56 35.35
C GLU A 171 -5.03 12.35 34.70
N ARG A 172 -4.27 11.73 33.78
CA ARG A 172 -3.21 12.40 32.99
C ARG A 172 -3.78 13.41 31.99
N ILE A 173 -4.86 13.08 31.28
CA ILE A 173 -5.55 13.99 30.35
C ILE A 173 -6.10 15.21 31.09
N ARG A 174 -6.66 15.03 32.29
CA ARG A 174 -7.10 16.15 33.15
C ARG A 174 -5.96 17.09 33.55
N ARG A 175 -4.72 16.61 33.53
CA ARG A 175 -3.49 17.39 33.75
C ARG A 175 -2.88 17.94 32.45
N GLY A 176 -3.54 17.72 31.30
CA GLY A 176 -3.14 18.26 30.00
C GLY A 176 -2.31 17.32 29.11
N GLU A 177 -2.07 16.08 29.51
CA GLU A 177 -1.27 15.13 28.72
C GLU A 177 -2.14 14.43 27.65
N ARG A 178 -2.03 14.86 26.38
CA ARG A 178 -2.80 14.30 25.24
C ARG A 178 -2.02 13.36 24.30
N GLY A 179 -0.74 13.11 24.57
CA GLY A 179 0.21 12.53 23.61
C GLY A 179 -0.20 11.23 22.90
N PRO A 180 -0.57 10.14 23.59
CA PRO A 180 -0.89 8.86 22.92
C PRO A 180 -2.24 8.82 22.22
N LEU A 181 -3.26 9.51 22.75
CA LEU A 181 -4.59 9.53 22.11
C LEU A 181 -4.55 10.30 20.79
N GLU A 182 -3.81 11.40 20.72
CA GLU A 182 -3.61 12.18 19.50
C GLU A 182 -2.94 11.34 18.40
N ILE A 183 -1.99 10.47 18.77
CA ILE A 183 -1.33 9.54 17.83
C ILE A 183 -2.34 8.52 17.29
N ILE A 184 -3.13 7.88 18.17
CA ILE A 184 -4.14 6.89 17.75
C ILE A 184 -5.18 7.52 16.81
N GLU A 185 -5.66 8.73 17.12
CA GLU A 185 -6.59 9.44 16.25
C GLU A 185 -5.94 9.90 14.94
N ALA A 186 -4.64 10.25 14.95
CA ALA A 186 -3.90 10.56 13.73
C ALA A 186 -3.79 9.34 12.80
N TRP A 187 -3.45 8.16 13.34
CA TRP A 187 -3.45 6.91 12.57
C TRP A 187 -4.84 6.56 12.04
N ARG A 188 -5.88 6.75 12.86
CA ARG A 188 -7.26 6.52 12.43
C ARG A 188 -7.66 7.46 11.30
N GLY A 189 -7.23 8.72 11.37
CA GLY A 189 -7.41 9.70 10.29
C GLY A 189 -6.65 9.31 9.02
N LEU A 190 -5.43 8.79 9.14
CA LEU A 190 -4.64 8.29 8.01
C LEU A 190 -5.33 7.11 7.32
N ALA A 191 -5.77 6.10 8.09
CA ALA A 191 -6.47 4.95 7.55
C ALA A 191 -7.77 5.34 6.81
N LEU A 192 -8.50 6.32 7.35
CA LEU A 192 -9.69 6.86 6.66
C LEU A 192 -9.33 7.55 5.33
N LYS A 193 -8.22 8.29 5.26
CA LYS A 193 -7.76 8.91 4.01
C LYS A 193 -7.38 7.85 2.98
N VAL A 194 -6.74 6.76 3.39
CA VAL A 194 -6.44 5.62 2.53
C VAL A 194 -7.72 5.02 1.94
N LEU A 195 -8.72 4.72 2.78
CA LEU A 195 -10.02 4.20 2.33
C LEU A 195 -10.73 5.15 1.35
N ASN A 196 -10.63 6.46 1.59
CA ASN A 196 -11.17 7.48 0.69
C ASN A 196 -10.43 7.53 -0.65
N LEU A 197 -9.10 7.40 -0.67
CA LEU A 197 -8.33 7.33 -1.91
C LEU A 197 -8.75 6.10 -2.73
N LEU A 198 -8.80 4.93 -2.11
CA LEU A 198 -9.15 3.66 -2.76
C LEU A 198 -10.52 3.70 -3.45
N SER A 199 -11.51 4.31 -2.80
CA SER A 199 -12.88 4.46 -3.34
C SER A 199 -13.07 5.69 -4.24
N SER A 200 -12.02 6.50 -4.43
CA SER A 200 -12.09 7.71 -5.26
C SER A 200 -12.04 7.41 -6.76
N LYS A 201 -12.38 8.41 -7.58
CA LYS A 201 -12.23 8.35 -9.06
C LYS A 201 -10.77 8.37 -9.54
N ASP A 202 -9.83 8.66 -8.63
CA ASP A 202 -8.41 8.82 -8.94
C ASP A 202 -7.62 7.54 -8.65
N PHE A 203 -8.24 6.53 -8.01
CA PHE A 203 -7.70 5.18 -7.90
C PHE A 203 -8.43 4.22 -8.86
N ILE A 204 -7.65 3.53 -9.71
CA ILE A 204 -8.17 2.57 -10.69
C ILE A 204 -7.39 1.26 -10.56
N ALA A 205 -8.10 0.14 -10.46
CA ALA A 205 -7.54 -1.20 -10.40
C ALA A 205 -7.61 -1.90 -11.77
N TYR A 206 -6.47 -2.34 -12.26
CA TYR A 206 -6.32 -3.24 -13.41
C TYR A 206 -6.02 -4.64 -12.91
N ILE A 207 -6.62 -5.65 -13.54
CA ILE A 207 -6.47 -7.05 -13.12
C ILE A 207 -5.72 -7.80 -14.20
N VAL A 208 -4.62 -8.45 -13.84
CA VAL A 208 -3.82 -9.29 -14.72
C VAL A 208 -4.08 -10.75 -14.39
N THR A 209 -4.34 -11.55 -15.41
CA THR A 209 -4.63 -12.97 -15.30
C THR A 209 -4.08 -13.73 -16.49
N ILE A 210 -4.25 -15.05 -16.51
CA ILE A 210 -3.86 -15.97 -17.59
C ILE A 210 -5.08 -16.80 -18.02
N PRO A 211 -5.11 -17.35 -19.25
CA PRO A 211 -6.25 -18.09 -19.78
C PRO A 211 -6.35 -19.52 -19.21
N GLU A 212 -6.23 -19.66 -17.89
CA GLU A 212 -6.41 -20.91 -17.15
C GLU A 212 -7.62 -20.80 -16.22
N TRP A 213 -8.34 -21.90 -16.03
CA TRP A 213 -9.52 -21.95 -15.14
C TRP A 213 -9.25 -21.36 -13.76
N LEU A 214 -8.13 -21.74 -13.13
CA LEU A 214 -7.77 -21.22 -11.81
C LEU A 214 -7.49 -19.71 -11.86
N GLY A 215 -6.88 -19.21 -12.94
CA GLY A 215 -6.66 -17.79 -13.16
C GLY A 215 -7.99 -17.02 -13.20
N VAL A 216 -8.96 -17.52 -13.97
CA VAL A 216 -10.31 -16.94 -14.07
C VAL A 216 -11.03 -16.93 -12.72
N ALA A 217 -11.07 -18.07 -12.02
CA ALA A 217 -11.76 -18.18 -10.73
C ALA A 217 -11.16 -17.24 -9.65
N GLN A 218 -9.84 -17.03 -9.66
CA GLN A 218 -9.22 -16.06 -8.75
C GLN A 218 -9.51 -14.61 -9.16
N THR A 219 -9.52 -14.32 -10.47
CA THR A 219 -9.91 -13.00 -10.99
C THR A 219 -11.32 -12.62 -10.53
N GLU A 220 -12.28 -13.54 -10.56
CA GLU A 220 -13.64 -13.28 -10.04
C GLU A 220 -13.65 -12.90 -8.55
N ARG A 221 -12.84 -13.57 -7.71
CA ARG A 221 -12.71 -13.23 -6.29
C ARG A 221 -12.15 -11.83 -6.08
N ILE A 222 -11.08 -11.50 -6.79
CA ILE A 222 -10.47 -10.16 -6.75
C ILE A 222 -11.49 -9.09 -7.18
N ILE A 223 -12.22 -9.32 -8.27
CA ILE A 223 -13.25 -8.39 -8.76
C ILE A 223 -14.33 -8.14 -7.71
N ASN A 224 -14.86 -9.20 -7.10
CA ASN A 224 -15.94 -9.07 -6.11
C ASN A 224 -15.49 -8.26 -4.90
N GLU A 225 -14.26 -8.45 -4.44
CA GLU A 225 -13.74 -7.68 -3.31
C GLU A 225 -13.43 -6.24 -3.66
N LEU A 226 -12.80 -5.96 -4.80
CA LEU A 226 -12.61 -4.57 -5.24
C LEU A 226 -13.95 -3.82 -5.31
N LYS A 227 -15.03 -4.50 -5.72
CA LYS A 227 -16.40 -3.95 -5.69
C LYS A 227 -16.94 -3.72 -4.28
N GLU A 228 -16.67 -4.60 -3.32
CA GLU A 228 -17.06 -4.39 -1.90
C GLU A 228 -16.49 -3.08 -1.34
N PHE A 229 -15.30 -2.69 -1.79
CA PHE A 229 -14.63 -1.44 -1.38
C PHE A 229 -14.91 -0.24 -2.31
N ASN A 230 -15.86 -0.36 -3.25
CA ASN A 230 -16.17 0.66 -4.25
C ASN A 230 -14.96 1.09 -5.11
N ILE A 231 -13.98 0.21 -5.29
CA ILE A 231 -12.81 0.48 -6.13
C ILE A 231 -13.20 0.38 -7.60
N LYS A 232 -12.84 1.41 -8.37
CA LYS A 232 -13.05 1.41 -9.81
C LYS A 232 -12.16 0.39 -10.50
N ILE A 233 -12.76 -0.58 -11.18
CA ILE A 233 -12.04 -1.52 -12.04
C ILE A 233 -11.90 -0.91 -13.45
N GLY A 234 -10.67 -0.82 -13.94
CA GLY A 234 -10.34 -0.33 -15.27
C GLY A 234 -10.56 -1.39 -16.34
N SER A 235 -9.60 -2.31 -16.46
CA SER A 235 -9.63 -3.40 -17.44
C SER A 235 -9.06 -4.69 -16.86
N ILE A 236 -9.40 -5.82 -17.50
CA ILE A 236 -8.79 -7.13 -17.27
C ILE A 236 -7.82 -7.42 -18.40
N ILE A 237 -6.57 -7.76 -18.05
CA ILE A 237 -5.49 -8.11 -18.96
C ILE A 237 -5.30 -9.63 -18.88
N VAL A 238 -5.63 -10.34 -19.97
CA VAL A 238 -5.35 -11.76 -20.09
C VAL A 238 -3.99 -11.92 -20.77
N ASN A 239 -2.98 -12.22 -19.97
CA ASN A 239 -1.59 -12.40 -20.40
C ASN A 239 -1.32 -13.85 -20.81
N GLN A 240 -0.15 -14.11 -21.42
CA GLN A 240 0.31 -15.45 -21.79
C GLN A 240 -0.64 -16.22 -22.73
N VAL A 241 -1.39 -15.49 -23.56
CA VAL A 241 -2.24 -16.11 -24.58
C VAL A 241 -1.36 -16.63 -25.73
N LEU A 242 -1.34 -17.95 -25.89
CA LEU A 242 -0.66 -18.60 -27.00
C LEU A 242 -1.38 -18.26 -28.31
N ARG A 243 -0.61 -17.90 -29.35
CA ARG A 243 -1.14 -17.80 -30.71
C ARG A 243 -1.23 -19.19 -31.31
N GLY A 244 -2.43 -19.59 -31.69
CA GLY A 244 -2.67 -20.78 -32.51
C GLY A 244 -2.24 -20.59 -33.95
#